data_AF-A0A835HC94-F1
#
_entry.id   AF-A0A835HC94-F1
#
_cell.length_a   1.000
_cell.length_b   1.000
_cell.length_c   1.000
_cell.angle_alpha   90.00
_cell.angle_beta   90.00
_cell.angle_gamma   90.00
#
_symmetry.space_group_name_H-M   'P 1'
#
loop_
_entity.id
_entity.type
_entity.pdbx_description
1 polymer ?
#
loop_
_entity_poly.entity_id
_entity_poly.type
_entity_poly.pdbx_seq_one_letter_code
_entity_poly.pdbx_strand_id
1 'polypeptide(L)'
;MLDNIAHGAAIRTYLLERSRVCQIFDPERNCHCFYLLCAAPPQEIEKYKLGNPQSFHYLNQSNCYELVGVSDAHEYLASRRAVDIVGIIEAEQDSIFKVVPVILHLGNIKFDKGEESDSSILKDETSSFHLHMTTELLMCDPQALEDALCKRVMITPEEVIKRSLDPLGAIVSRDGLAKTIYSHLFDWLVAKINMYIGQDPNSNAHIGVLDIYGFESFETNSFEQFCINFTNEKLQQYFNQHVFKMEQEEYTKEEVDWSYTSNMLIIFVIPTI
;
A
#
# COMPACT_ATOMS: atom_id res chain seq x y z
N MET A 1 -6.58 37.22 -23.36
CA MET A 1 -6.08 35.83 -23.36
C MET A 1 -6.21 35.36 -21.93
N LEU A 2 -7.08 34.39 -21.67
CA LEU A 2 -7.10 33.71 -20.38
C LEU A 2 -5.92 32.73 -20.45
N ASP A 3 -4.89 32.99 -19.66
CA ASP A 3 -3.70 32.15 -19.63
C ASP A 3 -4.10 30.80 -19.02
N ASN A 4 -4.20 29.76 -19.85
CA ASN A 4 -4.46 28.37 -19.46
C ASN A 4 -3.23 27.79 -18.73
N ILE A 5 -2.85 28.40 -17.61
CA ILE A 5 -1.73 28.00 -16.77
C ILE A 5 -2.26 27.05 -15.69
N ALA A 6 -1.48 26.02 -15.36
CA ALA A 6 -1.78 25.14 -14.24
C ALA A 6 -1.49 25.86 -12.92
N HIS A 7 -2.51 26.02 -12.07
CA HIS A 7 -2.43 26.72 -10.78
C HIS A 7 -2.29 25.78 -9.57
N GLY A 8 -2.33 24.46 -9.79
CA GLY A 8 -2.23 23.45 -8.74
C GLY A 8 -2.62 22.05 -9.25
N ALA A 9 -2.61 21.06 -8.36
CA ALA A 9 -3.06 19.71 -8.64
C ALA A 9 -3.60 18.99 -7.38
N ALA A 10 -4.29 17.88 -7.61
CA ALA A 10 -4.85 17.04 -6.56
C ALA A 10 -4.59 15.58 -6.89
N ILE A 11 -4.04 14.84 -5.94
CA ILE A 11 -3.87 13.40 -6.01
C ILE A 11 -4.98 12.74 -5.19
N ARG A 12 -5.70 11.83 -5.84
CA ARG A 12 -6.64 10.92 -5.19
C ARG A 12 -6.18 9.50 -5.44
N THR A 13 -5.95 8.77 -4.37
CA THR A 13 -5.50 7.38 -4.43
C THR A 13 -6.66 6.45 -4.11
N TYR A 14 -6.73 5.35 -4.83
CA TYR A 14 -7.72 4.30 -4.64
C TYR A 14 -7.01 2.96 -4.49
N LEU A 15 -7.54 2.11 -3.61
CA LEU A 15 -7.13 0.71 -3.45
C LEU A 15 -5.61 0.50 -3.28
N LEU A 16 -5.07 0.95 -2.14
CA LEU A 16 -3.74 0.49 -1.73
C LEU A 16 -3.78 -1.02 -1.45
N GLU A 17 -2.93 -1.79 -2.12
CA GLU A 17 -2.82 -3.24 -1.96
C GLU A 17 -2.16 -3.60 -0.62
N ARG A 18 -2.91 -3.47 0.48
CA ARG A 18 -2.40 -3.63 1.84
C ARG A 18 -1.87 -5.04 2.12
N SER A 19 -2.41 -6.07 1.46
CA SER A 19 -1.95 -7.45 1.63
C SER A 19 -0.49 -7.63 1.24
N ARG A 20 -0.02 -6.95 0.18
CA ARG A 20 1.37 -6.98 -0.29
C ARG A 20 2.39 -6.69 0.80
N VAL A 21 2.03 -5.86 1.78
CA VAL A 21 2.90 -5.52 2.92
C VAL A 21 3.33 -6.74 3.71
N CYS A 22 2.43 -7.71 3.91
CA CYS A 22 2.67 -8.88 4.75
C CYS A 22 2.77 -10.19 3.98
N GLN A 23 2.28 -10.21 2.74
CA GLN A 23 2.16 -11.40 1.91
C GLN A 23 2.64 -11.09 0.50
N ILE A 24 3.61 -11.84 0.00
CA ILE A 24 4.12 -11.71 -1.37
C ILE A 24 4.10 -13.08 -2.05
N PHE A 25 3.85 -13.10 -3.35
CA PHE A 25 3.85 -14.30 -4.17
C PHE A 25 5.00 -14.25 -5.15
N ASP A 26 5.72 -15.36 -5.34
CA ASP A 26 6.76 -15.45 -6.37
C ASP A 26 6.13 -15.35 -7.77
N PRO A 27 6.71 -14.59 -8.72
CA PRO A 27 8.01 -13.91 -8.68
C PRO A 27 7.96 -12.43 -8.27
N GLU A 28 6.89 -11.97 -7.62
CA GLU A 28 6.75 -10.58 -7.20
C GLU A 28 7.57 -10.26 -5.95
N ARG A 29 7.84 -8.96 -5.74
CA ARG A 29 8.48 -8.46 -4.53
C ARG A 29 7.55 -7.51 -3.79
N ASN A 30 7.89 -7.20 -2.54
CA ASN A 30 7.13 -6.23 -1.75
C ASN A 30 7.36 -4.79 -2.29
N CYS A 31 6.71 -3.79 -1.69
CA CYS A 31 6.89 -2.39 -2.09
C CYS A 31 8.36 -1.96 -2.04
N HIS A 32 8.79 -1.18 -3.04
CA HIS A 32 10.21 -0.84 -3.23
C HIS A 32 10.85 -0.21 -2.00
N CYS A 33 10.13 0.65 -1.27
CA CYS A 33 10.65 1.39 -0.12
C CYS A 33 11.32 0.51 0.95
N PHE A 34 10.86 -0.73 1.14
CA PHE A 34 11.49 -1.68 2.06
C PHE A 34 12.92 -2.06 1.63
N TYR A 35 13.11 -2.31 0.34
CA TYR A 35 14.40 -2.70 -0.19
C TYR A 35 15.34 -1.50 -0.37
N LEU A 36 14.80 -0.32 -0.70
CA LEU A 36 15.55 0.93 -0.68
C LEU A 36 16.20 1.15 0.70
N LEU A 37 15.47 0.85 1.77
CA LEU A 37 15.98 0.95 3.14
C LEU A 37 17.01 -0.12 3.49
N CYS A 38 16.82 -1.35 3.03
CA CYS A 38 17.85 -2.40 3.15
C CYS A 38 19.15 -2.03 2.38
N ALA A 39 19.05 -1.16 1.37
CA ALA A 39 20.18 -0.66 0.58
C ALA A 39 20.64 0.77 0.98
N ALA A 40 20.13 1.30 2.10
CA ALA A 40 20.46 2.64 2.58
C ALA A 40 21.94 2.76 3.02
N PRO A 41 22.46 3.98 3.24
CA PRO A 41 23.80 4.16 3.79
C PRO A 41 24.01 3.39 5.11
N PRO A 42 25.24 2.92 5.41
CA PRO A 42 25.51 2.09 6.59
C PRO A 42 25.05 2.69 7.92
N GLN A 43 25.07 4.02 8.04
CA GLN A 43 24.59 4.76 9.20
C GLN A 43 23.10 4.52 9.46
N GLU A 44 22.27 4.55 8.42
CA GLU A 44 20.83 4.30 8.52
C GLU A 44 20.54 2.82 8.75
N ILE A 45 21.29 1.93 8.09
CA ILE A 45 21.20 0.48 8.33
C ILE A 45 21.50 0.15 9.80
N GLU A 46 22.56 0.74 10.37
CA GLU A 46 22.95 0.51 11.76
C GLU A 46 21.96 1.14 12.77
N LYS A 47 21.46 2.34 12.47
CA LYS A 47 20.45 3.06 13.26
C LYS A 47 19.14 2.28 13.36
N TYR A 48 18.68 1.73 12.23
CA TYR A 48 17.42 0.98 12.16
C TYR A 48 17.59 -0.52 12.27
N LYS A 49 18.79 -1.01 12.59
CA LYS A 49 19.12 -2.45 12.67
C LYS A 49 18.60 -3.26 11.48
N LEU A 50 18.74 -2.68 10.30
CA LEU A 50 18.38 -3.33 9.06
C LEU A 50 19.49 -4.30 8.62
N GLY A 51 19.13 -5.19 7.70
CA GLY A 51 20.03 -6.18 7.15
C GLY A 51 19.61 -6.57 5.74
N ASN A 52 20.11 -7.72 5.29
CA ASN A 52 19.73 -8.28 4.00
C ASN A 52 18.20 -8.49 3.92
N PRO A 53 17.53 -8.14 2.81
CA PRO A 53 16.10 -8.38 2.62
C PRO A 53 15.65 -9.81 2.96
N GLN A 54 16.47 -10.82 2.69
CA GLN A 54 16.18 -12.24 2.99
C GLN A 54 15.99 -12.52 4.48
N SER A 55 16.55 -11.68 5.35
CA SER A 55 16.39 -11.81 6.81
C SER A 55 15.02 -11.36 7.31
N PHE A 56 14.22 -10.66 6.49
CA PHE A 56 12.91 -10.15 6.87
C PHE A 56 11.78 -10.98 6.28
N HIS A 57 10.88 -11.46 7.15
CA HIS A 57 9.76 -12.32 6.79
C HIS A 57 8.83 -11.70 5.72
N TYR A 58 8.63 -10.38 5.77
CA TYR A 58 7.80 -9.68 4.78
C TYR A 58 8.49 -9.48 3.43
N LEU A 59 9.80 -9.77 3.31
CA LEU A 59 10.56 -9.61 2.08
C LEU A 59 11.07 -10.94 1.50
N ASN A 60 10.94 -12.05 2.24
CA ASN A 60 11.58 -13.33 1.90
C ASN A 60 10.64 -14.46 1.46
N GLN A 61 9.39 -14.14 1.12
CA GLN A 61 8.39 -15.12 0.68
C GLN A 61 8.42 -15.36 -0.84
N SER A 62 9.26 -14.60 -1.56
CA SER A 62 9.59 -14.80 -2.97
C SER A 62 11.10 -14.81 -3.17
N ASN A 63 11.56 -15.18 -4.37
CA ASN A 63 12.97 -15.13 -4.75
C ASN A 63 13.37 -13.81 -5.44
N CYS A 64 12.46 -12.82 -5.46
CA CYS A 64 12.66 -11.56 -6.16
C CYS A 64 13.16 -10.47 -5.20
N TYR A 65 14.48 -10.32 -5.11
CA TYR A 65 15.13 -9.33 -4.23
C TYR A 65 15.75 -8.16 -5.00
N GLU A 66 16.09 -8.36 -6.26
CA GLU A 66 16.74 -7.39 -7.14
C GLU A 66 15.92 -7.24 -8.43
N LEU A 67 15.93 -6.05 -9.01
CA LEU A 67 15.29 -5.79 -10.29
C LEU A 67 16.36 -5.48 -11.34
N VAL A 68 16.19 -6.04 -12.54
CA VAL A 68 17.13 -5.85 -13.64
C VAL A 68 17.21 -4.36 -13.98
N GLY A 69 18.43 -3.81 -13.93
CA GLY A 69 18.69 -2.41 -14.27
C GLY A 69 18.32 -1.39 -13.18
N VAL A 70 17.91 -1.82 -12.00
CA VAL A 70 17.56 -0.94 -10.88
C VAL A 70 18.56 -1.10 -9.75
N SER A 71 19.05 0.02 -9.21
CA SER A 71 19.89 0.04 -8.01
C SER A 71 19.08 0.60 -6.84
N ASP A 72 18.71 -0.27 -5.90
CA ASP A 72 17.93 0.12 -4.71
C ASP A 72 18.67 1.21 -3.88
N ALA A 73 20.00 1.19 -3.84
CA ALA A 73 20.78 2.23 -3.17
C ALA A 73 20.68 3.60 -3.88
N HIS A 74 20.69 3.62 -5.21
CA HIS A 74 20.52 4.84 -5.98
C HIS A 74 19.10 5.39 -5.85
N GLU A 75 18.11 4.51 -5.95
CA GLU A 75 16.69 4.86 -5.80
C GLU A 75 16.36 5.33 -4.38
N TYR A 76 17.04 4.82 -3.34
CA TYR A 76 16.95 5.36 -1.98
C TYR A 76 17.36 6.84 -1.94
N LEU A 77 18.52 7.18 -2.51
CA LEU A 77 19.01 8.56 -2.55
C LEU A 77 18.11 9.46 -3.42
N ALA A 78 17.59 8.94 -4.53
CA ALA A 78 16.62 9.65 -5.37
C ALA A 78 15.32 9.92 -4.60
N SER A 79 14.81 8.93 -3.86
CA SER A 79 13.62 9.06 -3.03
C SER A 79 13.81 10.11 -1.94
N ARG A 80 14.96 10.13 -1.25
CA ARG A 80 15.29 11.18 -0.27
C ARG A 80 15.26 12.58 -0.88
N ARG A 81 15.83 12.76 -2.07
CA ARG A 81 15.79 14.04 -2.79
C ARG A 81 14.36 14.42 -3.20
N ALA A 82 13.56 13.46 -3.67
CA ALA A 82 12.18 13.71 -4.06
C ALA A 82 11.33 14.18 -2.87
N VAL A 83 11.52 13.56 -1.70
CA VAL A 83 10.85 13.92 -0.44
C VAL A 83 11.20 15.36 -0.01
N ASP A 84 12.47 15.77 -0.18
CA ASP A 84 12.91 17.14 0.07
C ASP A 84 12.23 18.15 -0.88
N ILE A 85 12.14 17.81 -2.17
CA ILE A 85 11.48 18.64 -3.18
C ILE A 85 10.00 18.89 -2.84
N VAL A 86 9.28 17.88 -2.33
CA VAL A 86 7.85 18.03 -1.94
C VAL A 86 7.65 18.69 -0.57
N GLY A 87 8.65 19.40 -0.06
CA GLY A 87 8.54 20.23 1.13
C GLY A 87 8.41 19.48 2.45
N ILE A 88 8.77 18.20 2.48
CA ILE A 88 8.82 17.41 3.71
C ILE A 88 10.17 17.69 4.38
N ILE A 89 10.13 18.39 5.50
CA ILE A 89 11.32 18.83 6.23
C ILE A 89 12.09 17.64 6.84
N GLU A 90 13.38 17.80 7.08
CA GLU A 90 14.28 16.74 7.58
C GLU A 90 13.74 15.99 8.81
N ALA A 91 13.16 16.70 9.79
CA ALA A 91 12.56 16.08 10.98
C ALA A 91 11.37 15.16 10.65
N GLU A 92 10.56 15.53 9.64
CA GLU A 92 9.46 14.71 9.15
C GLU A 92 9.98 13.54 8.32
N GLN A 93 11.02 13.75 7.50
CA GLN A 93 11.69 12.66 6.78
C GLN A 93 12.17 11.59 7.76
N ASP A 94 12.90 11.99 8.79
CA ASP A 94 13.39 11.07 9.82
C ASP A 94 12.27 10.28 10.49
N SER A 95 11.07 10.85 10.59
CA SER A 95 9.89 10.15 11.10
C SER A 95 9.33 9.14 10.09
N ILE A 96 9.19 9.51 8.81
CA ILE A 96 8.73 8.61 7.72
C ILE A 96 9.66 7.41 7.58
N PHE A 97 10.97 7.67 7.52
CA PHE A 97 11.98 6.63 7.34
C PHE A 97 12.16 5.75 8.58
N LYS A 98 11.66 6.15 9.77
CA LYS A 98 11.54 5.29 10.95
C LYS A 98 10.37 4.31 10.87
N VAL A 99 9.27 4.69 10.22
CA VAL A 99 8.03 3.88 10.18
C VAL A 99 8.18 2.65 9.29
N VAL A 100 8.98 2.72 8.23
CA VAL A 100 9.15 1.58 7.31
C VAL A 100 9.97 0.43 7.94
N PRO A 101 11.10 0.66 8.63
CA PRO A 101 11.82 -0.38 9.40
C PRO A 101 10.98 -1.03 10.51
N VAL A 102 10.10 -0.27 11.16
CA VAL A 102 9.14 -0.80 12.15
C VAL A 102 8.34 -1.95 11.57
N ILE A 103 7.84 -1.82 10.33
CA ILE A 103 7.05 -2.86 9.67
C ILE A 103 7.90 -4.11 9.40
N LEU A 104 9.17 -3.93 9.00
CA LEU A 104 10.08 -5.06 8.77
C LEU A 104 10.39 -5.81 10.06
N HIS A 105 10.65 -5.10 11.16
CA HIS A 105 10.86 -5.72 12.47
C HIS A 105 9.60 -6.40 12.98
N LEU A 106 8.42 -5.78 12.84
CA LEU A 106 7.14 -6.41 13.18
C LEU A 106 7.01 -7.77 12.50
N GLY A 107 7.27 -7.87 11.19
CA GLY A 107 7.15 -9.12 10.44
C GLY A 107 8.03 -10.26 10.96
N ASN A 108 9.13 -9.95 11.63
CA ASN A 108 10.04 -10.94 12.20
C ASN A 108 9.68 -11.39 13.62
N ILE A 109 8.70 -10.77 14.27
CA ILE A 109 8.18 -11.24 15.55
C ILE A 109 7.42 -12.54 15.31
N LYS A 110 7.91 -13.64 15.91
CA LYS A 110 7.30 -14.96 15.85
C LYS A 110 6.71 -15.33 17.21
N PHE A 111 5.69 -16.16 17.17
CA PHE A 111 4.94 -16.59 18.34
C PHE A 111 4.94 -18.11 18.45
N ASP A 112 5.10 -18.63 19.66
CA ASP A 112 4.88 -20.04 20.01
C ASP A 112 3.72 -20.14 21.01
N LYS A 113 3.24 -21.36 21.25
CA LYS A 113 2.13 -21.63 22.16
C LYS A 113 2.54 -21.32 23.60
N GLY A 114 1.70 -20.57 24.32
CA GLY A 114 1.88 -20.30 25.74
C GLY A 114 1.46 -21.45 26.65
N GLU A 115 1.41 -21.19 27.96
CA GLU A 115 1.02 -22.20 28.96
C GLU A 115 -0.44 -22.64 28.82
N GLU A 116 -1.34 -21.70 28.47
CA GLU A 116 -2.75 -21.99 28.21
C GLU A 116 -2.97 -22.36 26.74
N SER A 117 -3.99 -23.19 26.47
CA SER A 117 -4.25 -23.70 25.11
C SER A 117 -4.45 -22.62 24.05
N ASP A 118 -5.08 -21.52 24.45
CA ASP A 118 -5.50 -20.40 23.59
C ASP A 118 -4.57 -19.19 23.76
N SER A 119 -3.35 -19.41 24.25
CA SER A 119 -2.37 -18.35 24.52
C SER A 119 -1.13 -18.46 23.62
N SER A 120 -0.49 -17.32 23.42
CA SER A 120 0.73 -17.17 22.66
C SER A 120 1.76 -16.40 23.47
N ILE A 121 3.03 -16.72 23.21
CA ILE A 121 4.21 -16.04 23.75
C ILE A 121 5.19 -15.78 22.61
N LEU A 122 6.13 -14.86 22.81
CA LEU A 122 7.24 -14.69 21.86
C LEU A 122 8.04 -15.99 21.73
N LYS A 123 8.40 -16.33 20.50
CA LYS A 123 9.06 -17.59 20.17
C LYS A 123 10.44 -17.74 20.79
N ASP A 124 11.26 -16.70 20.68
CA ASP A 124 12.69 -16.73 20.99
C ASP A 124 13.25 -15.33 21.22
N GLU A 125 14.53 -15.25 21.62
CA GLU A 125 15.26 -13.99 21.82
C GLU A 125 15.31 -13.14 20.53
N THR A 126 15.29 -13.76 19.35
CA THR A 126 15.23 -13.04 18.07
C THR A 126 13.91 -12.28 17.93
N SER A 127 12.79 -12.91 18.29
CA SER A 127 11.47 -12.27 18.31
C SER A 127 11.40 -11.16 19.35
N SER A 128 12.02 -11.36 20.51
CA SER A 128 12.15 -10.32 21.54
C SER A 128 12.97 -9.13 21.04
N PHE A 129 14.10 -9.36 20.37
CA PHE A 129 14.90 -8.31 19.75
C PHE A 129 14.06 -7.47 18.77
N HIS A 130 13.32 -8.12 17.87
CA HIS A 130 12.49 -7.41 16.90
C HIS A 130 11.33 -6.66 17.53
N LEU A 131 10.73 -7.18 18.61
CA LEU A 131 9.73 -6.46 19.39
C LEU A 131 10.32 -5.20 20.04
N HIS A 132 11.49 -5.31 20.68
CA HIS A 132 12.18 -4.16 21.28
C HIS A 132 12.54 -3.10 20.24
N MET A 133 13.10 -3.50 19.10
CA MET A 133 13.39 -2.59 17.99
C MET A 133 12.14 -1.89 17.48
N THR A 134 11.02 -2.61 17.36
CA THR A 134 9.73 -2.04 16.98
C THR A 134 9.30 -0.96 17.97
N THR A 135 9.38 -1.25 19.27
CA THR A 135 8.97 -0.31 20.32
C THR A 135 9.89 0.88 20.48
N GLU A 136 11.19 0.71 20.26
CA GLU A 136 12.17 1.82 20.28
C GLU A 136 11.87 2.82 19.16
N LEU A 137 11.64 2.32 17.94
CA LEU A 137 11.34 3.16 16.78
C LEU A 137 9.97 3.82 16.86
N LEU A 138 8.97 3.12 17.40
CA LEU A 138 7.62 3.68 17.65
C LEU A 138 7.53 4.53 18.92
N MET A 139 8.56 4.51 19.77
CA MET A 139 8.59 5.17 21.08
C MET A 139 7.41 4.73 21.97
N CYS A 140 7.13 3.44 22.01
CA CYS A 140 6.07 2.85 22.82
C CYS A 140 6.60 1.82 23.83
N ASP A 141 5.73 1.39 24.75
CA ASP A 141 6.10 0.41 25.78
C ASP A 141 6.16 -1.01 25.20
N PRO A 142 7.25 -1.77 25.41
CA PRO A 142 7.40 -3.16 24.94
C PRO A 142 6.27 -4.08 25.39
N GLN A 143 5.86 -4.01 26.66
CA GLN A 143 4.81 -4.87 27.20
C GLN A 143 3.46 -4.51 26.59
N ALA A 144 3.18 -3.22 26.37
CA ALA A 144 1.96 -2.78 25.72
C ALA A 144 1.87 -3.27 24.27
N LEU A 145 2.99 -3.26 23.52
CA LEU A 145 3.02 -3.83 22.16
C LEU A 145 2.80 -5.34 22.20
N GLU A 146 3.50 -6.06 23.07
CA GLU A 146 3.33 -7.51 23.21
C GLU A 146 1.88 -7.87 23.57
N ASP A 147 1.28 -7.15 24.52
CA ASP A 147 -0.12 -7.31 24.90
C ASP A 147 -1.06 -7.03 23.74
N ALA A 148 -0.80 -6.00 22.93
CA ALA A 148 -1.63 -5.68 21.76
C ALA A 148 -1.53 -6.76 20.66
N LEU A 149 -0.38 -7.42 20.54
CA LEU A 149 -0.17 -8.50 19.58
C LEU A 149 -0.78 -9.83 20.07
N CYS A 150 -0.64 -10.15 21.35
CA CYS A 150 -0.99 -11.45 21.91
C CYS A 150 -2.35 -11.49 22.61
N LYS A 151 -3.03 -10.35 22.81
CA LYS A 151 -4.32 -10.28 23.51
C LYS A 151 -5.33 -9.47 22.73
N ARG A 152 -6.59 -9.88 22.81
CA ARG A 152 -7.74 -9.16 22.30
C ARG A 152 -8.53 -8.53 23.44
N VAL A 153 -8.78 -7.23 23.34
CA VAL A 153 -9.67 -6.51 24.25
C VAL A 153 -11.08 -6.49 23.67
N MET A 154 -12.06 -6.93 24.44
CA MET A 154 -13.48 -6.90 24.11
C MET A 154 -14.19 -6.04 25.14
N ILE A 155 -14.87 -4.98 24.68
CA ILE A 155 -15.61 -4.07 25.55
C ILE A 155 -17.08 -4.47 25.47
N THR A 156 -17.66 -4.86 26.60
CA THR A 156 -19.10 -5.07 26.77
C THR A 156 -19.68 -3.91 27.60
N PRO A 157 -21.01 -3.74 27.67
CA PRO A 157 -21.61 -2.73 28.55
C PRO A 157 -21.27 -2.90 30.04
N GLU A 158 -20.93 -4.12 30.46
CA GLU A 158 -20.72 -4.48 31.86
C GLU A 158 -19.23 -4.52 32.23
N GLU A 159 -18.35 -4.91 31.30
CA GLU A 159 -16.92 -5.10 31.60
C GLU A 159 -15.99 -5.02 30.37
N VAL A 160 -14.69 -4.92 30.65
CA VAL A 160 -13.63 -5.03 29.65
C VAL A 160 -12.95 -6.39 29.81
N ILE A 161 -13.18 -7.28 28.84
CA ILE A 161 -12.63 -8.63 28.82
C ILE A 161 -11.35 -8.65 28.00
N LYS A 162 -10.23 -9.06 28.61
CA LYS A 162 -8.98 -9.33 27.90
C LYS A 162 -8.83 -10.84 27.69
N ARG A 163 -8.78 -11.30 26.45
CA ARG A 163 -8.58 -12.71 26.10
C ARG A 163 -7.26 -12.88 25.36
N SER A 164 -6.47 -13.87 25.76
CA SER A 164 -5.27 -14.27 25.02
C SER A 164 -5.62 -14.76 23.61
N LEU A 165 -4.70 -14.56 22.68
CA LEU A 165 -4.75 -15.09 21.33
C LEU A 165 -3.80 -16.29 21.23
N ASP A 166 -4.20 -17.29 20.45
CA ASP A 166 -3.30 -18.36 20.04
C ASP A 166 -2.23 -17.82 19.07
N PRO A 167 -1.19 -18.60 18.74
CA PRO A 167 -0.12 -18.10 17.87
C PRO A 167 -0.60 -17.62 16.49
N LEU A 168 -1.62 -18.26 15.92
CA LEU A 168 -2.22 -17.84 14.66
C LEU A 168 -2.94 -16.49 14.80
N GLY A 169 -3.72 -16.31 15.86
CA GLY A 169 -4.37 -15.03 16.19
C GLY A 169 -3.36 -13.91 16.40
N ALA A 170 -2.22 -14.19 17.05
CA ALA A 170 -1.15 -13.21 17.23
C ALA A 170 -0.47 -12.82 15.91
N ILE A 171 -0.25 -13.78 14.99
CA ILE A 171 0.24 -13.50 13.63
C ILE A 171 -0.74 -12.59 12.87
N VAL A 172 -2.05 -12.89 12.93
CA VAL A 172 -3.07 -12.05 12.30
C VAL A 172 -3.10 -10.65 12.91
N SER A 173 -2.94 -10.53 14.23
CA SER A 173 -2.85 -9.23 14.92
C SER A 173 -1.63 -8.42 14.46
N ARG A 174 -0.45 -9.06 14.42
CA ARG A 174 0.81 -8.49 13.91
C ARG A 174 0.68 -7.98 12.48
N ASP A 175 0.15 -8.80 11.58
CA ASP A 175 -0.03 -8.43 10.19
C ASP A 175 -1.08 -7.34 10.02
N GLY A 176 -2.15 -7.36 10.82
CA GLY A 176 -3.14 -6.29 10.87
C GLY A 176 -2.53 -4.94 11.28
N LEU A 177 -1.66 -4.94 12.30
CA LEU A 177 -0.93 -3.75 12.74
C LEU A 177 0.02 -3.24 11.65
N ALA A 178 0.82 -4.13 11.04
CA ALA A 178 1.74 -3.78 9.96
C ALA A 178 1.01 -3.12 8.77
N LYS A 179 -0.11 -3.71 8.32
CA LYS A 179 -0.97 -3.15 7.25
C LYS A 179 -1.53 -1.78 7.62
N THR A 180 -1.94 -1.60 8.88
CA THR A 180 -2.49 -0.33 9.37
C THR A 180 -1.44 0.77 9.39
N ILE A 181 -0.25 0.47 9.92
CA ILE A 181 0.88 1.41 9.95
C ILE A 181 1.26 1.83 8.53
N TYR A 182 1.39 0.87 7.60
CA TYR A 182 1.73 1.18 6.22
C TYR A 182 0.65 2.02 5.53
N SER A 183 -0.63 1.71 5.73
CA SER A 183 -1.73 2.49 5.15
C SER A 183 -1.73 3.93 5.67
N HIS A 184 -1.57 4.13 6.98
CA HIS A 184 -1.54 5.48 7.55
C HIS A 184 -0.32 6.27 7.07
N LEU A 185 0.84 5.62 6.90
CA LEU A 185 2.01 6.25 6.32
C LEU A 185 1.74 6.72 4.88
N PHE A 186 1.14 5.85 4.08
CA PHE A 186 0.78 6.16 2.69
C PHE A 186 -0.21 7.33 2.60
N ASP A 187 -1.29 7.27 3.39
CA ASP A 187 -2.32 8.33 3.41
C ASP A 187 -1.71 9.68 3.86
N TRP A 188 -0.82 9.65 4.85
CA TRP A 188 -0.11 10.84 5.32
C TRP A 188 0.82 11.42 4.23
N LEU A 189 1.55 10.56 3.50
CA LEU A 189 2.40 11.00 2.39
C LEU A 189 1.59 11.67 1.28
N VAL A 190 0.47 11.07 0.87
CA VAL A 190 -0.43 11.64 -0.13
C VAL A 190 -1.00 12.98 0.34
N ALA A 191 -1.40 13.08 1.61
CA ALA A 191 -1.90 14.33 2.19
C ALA A 191 -0.82 15.42 2.16
N LYS A 192 0.43 15.09 2.52
CA LYS A 192 1.56 16.03 2.48
C LYS A 192 1.89 16.51 1.07
N ILE A 193 1.92 15.60 0.10
CA ILE A 193 2.13 15.95 -1.31
C ILE A 193 1.01 16.89 -1.80
N ASN A 194 -0.24 16.58 -1.47
CA ASN A 194 -1.39 17.45 -1.80
C ASN A 194 -1.31 18.83 -1.16
N MET A 195 -0.85 18.92 0.10
CA MET A 195 -0.62 20.21 0.77
C MET A 195 0.49 21.01 0.09
N TYR A 196 1.55 20.35 -0.35
CA TYR A 196 2.67 21.01 -1.03
C TYR A 196 2.31 21.50 -2.43
N ILE A 197 1.66 20.66 -3.25
CA ILE A 197 1.28 21.03 -4.61
C ILE A 197 0.18 22.10 -4.59
N GLY A 198 -0.76 22.00 -3.66
CA GLY A 198 -1.87 22.93 -3.51
C GLY A 198 -2.92 22.81 -4.61
N GLN A 199 -4.15 23.22 -4.28
CA GLN A 199 -5.25 23.36 -5.23
C GLN A 199 -5.69 24.82 -5.27
N ASP A 200 -5.97 25.35 -6.45
CA ASP A 200 -6.62 26.64 -6.60
C ASP A 200 -8.14 26.46 -6.47
N PRO A 201 -8.76 26.93 -5.36
CA PRO A 201 -10.20 26.82 -5.16
C PRO A 201 -11.02 27.66 -6.15
N ASN A 202 -10.38 28.60 -6.86
CA ASN A 202 -11.03 29.46 -7.85
C ASN A 202 -10.83 28.94 -9.28
N SER A 203 -10.27 27.75 -9.46
CA SER A 203 -10.08 27.18 -10.79
C SER A 203 -11.43 26.85 -11.45
N ASN A 204 -11.65 27.38 -12.66
CA ASN A 204 -12.86 27.16 -13.44
C ASN A 204 -12.84 25.86 -14.26
N ALA A 205 -11.68 25.18 -14.34
CA ALA A 205 -11.50 23.95 -15.10
C ALA A 205 -10.48 23.03 -14.43
N HIS A 206 -10.58 21.72 -14.70
CA HIS A 206 -9.62 20.72 -14.24
C HIS A 206 -9.40 19.67 -15.32
N ILE A 207 -8.18 19.13 -15.39
CA ILE A 207 -7.83 17.99 -16.22
C ILE A 207 -7.55 16.83 -15.27
N GLY A 208 -8.34 15.77 -15.37
CA GLY A 208 -8.11 14.54 -14.62
C GLY A 208 -7.18 13.62 -15.40
N VAL A 209 -6.09 13.18 -14.75
CA VAL A 209 -5.27 12.08 -15.25
C VAL A 209 -5.57 10.87 -14.37
N LEU A 210 -6.05 9.80 -14.99
CA LEU A 210 -6.35 8.54 -14.31
C LEU A 210 -5.26 7.53 -14.66
N ASP A 211 -4.56 7.07 -13.64
CA ASP A 211 -3.58 5.99 -13.74
C ASP A 211 -3.96 4.94 -12.67
N ILE A 212 -4.29 3.74 -13.12
CA ILE A 212 -4.75 2.64 -12.28
C ILE A 212 -4.16 1.33 -12.76
N TYR A 213 -4.20 0.31 -11.92
CA TYR A 213 -3.85 -1.05 -12.30
C TYR A 213 -4.67 -1.52 -13.51
N GLY A 214 -3.98 -2.11 -14.48
CA GLY A 214 -4.63 -2.78 -15.61
C GLY A 214 -5.31 -4.08 -15.19
N PHE A 215 -5.99 -4.73 -16.12
CA PHE A 215 -6.56 -6.07 -15.88
C PHE A 215 -5.43 -7.07 -15.58
N GLU A 216 -5.62 -7.88 -14.53
CA GLU A 216 -4.64 -8.85 -14.05
C GLU A 216 -5.23 -10.27 -14.02
N SER A 217 -4.44 -11.26 -14.41
CA SER A 217 -4.81 -12.67 -14.30
C SER A 217 -3.58 -13.51 -14.02
N PHE A 218 -3.51 -14.05 -12.81
CA PHE A 218 -2.45 -14.95 -12.37
C PHE A 218 -2.98 -16.38 -12.22
N GLU A 219 -2.07 -17.33 -11.94
CA GLU A 219 -2.44 -18.73 -11.66
C GLU A 219 -3.40 -18.84 -10.46
N THR A 220 -3.20 -18.01 -9.44
CA THR A 220 -4.11 -17.85 -8.29
C THR A 220 -4.46 -16.39 -8.14
N ASN A 221 -5.75 -16.06 -8.21
CA ASN A 221 -6.25 -14.69 -8.06
C ASN A 221 -6.89 -14.54 -6.69
N SER A 222 -6.57 -13.44 -5.99
CA SER A 222 -7.14 -13.12 -4.67
C SER A 222 -8.24 -12.06 -4.78
N PHE A 223 -8.72 -11.58 -3.63
CA PHE A 223 -9.71 -10.51 -3.57
C PHE A 223 -9.19 -9.22 -4.23
N GLU A 224 -7.88 -8.99 -4.17
CA GLU A 224 -7.19 -7.86 -4.78
C GLU A 224 -7.35 -7.85 -6.30
N GLN A 225 -7.04 -8.96 -6.99
CA GLN A 225 -7.26 -9.05 -8.44
C GLN A 225 -8.74 -8.90 -8.81
N PHE A 226 -9.65 -9.43 -8.00
CA PHE A 226 -11.09 -9.20 -8.21
C PHE A 226 -11.43 -7.70 -8.15
N CYS A 227 -10.94 -6.96 -7.15
CA CYS A 227 -11.16 -5.52 -7.06
C CYS A 227 -10.54 -4.75 -8.23
N ILE A 228 -9.33 -5.13 -8.66
CA ILE A 228 -8.64 -4.53 -9.82
C ILE A 228 -9.45 -4.77 -11.10
N ASN A 229 -9.83 -6.01 -11.38
CA ASN A 229 -10.56 -6.39 -12.59
C ASN A 229 -11.98 -5.81 -12.60
N PHE A 230 -12.67 -5.78 -11.45
CA PHE A 230 -13.97 -5.13 -11.34
C PHE A 230 -13.89 -3.62 -11.59
N THR A 231 -12.83 -2.96 -11.14
CA THR A 231 -12.59 -1.55 -11.43
C THR A 231 -12.39 -1.32 -12.93
N ASN A 232 -11.59 -2.17 -13.58
CA ASN A 232 -11.40 -2.14 -15.03
C ASN A 232 -12.71 -2.35 -15.79
N GLU A 233 -13.55 -3.31 -15.38
CA GLU A 233 -14.86 -3.56 -15.98
C GLU A 233 -15.78 -2.33 -15.85
N LYS A 234 -15.78 -1.65 -14.69
CA LYS A 234 -16.56 -0.43 -14.48
C LYS A 234 -16.06 0.73 -15.36
N LEU A 235 -14.75 0.85 -15.54
CA LEU A 235 -14.18 1.87 -16.42
C LEU A 235 -14.47 1.58 -17.89
N GLN A 236 -14.38 0.32 -18.31
CA GLN A 236 -14.75 -0.09 -19.67
C GLN A 236 -16.24 0.17 -19.93
N GLN A 237 -17.11 -0.15 -18.97
CA GLN A 237 -18.54 0.16 -19.04
C GLN A 237 -18.79 1.67 -19.21
N TYR A 238 -18.12 2.50 -18.41
CA TYR A 238 -18.22 3.96 -18.51
C TYR A 238 -17.73 4.49 -19.86
N PHE A 239 -16.56 4.02 -20.32
CA PHE A 239 -15.97 4.41 -21.59
C PHE A 239 -16.90 4.07 -22.76
N ASN A 240 -17.38 2.82 -22.80
CA ASN A 240 -18.31 2.37 -23.83
C ASN A 240 -19.56 3.26 -23.86
N GLN A 241 -20.22 3.47 -22.72
CA GLN A 241 -21.41 4.33 -22.65
C GLN A 241 -21.17 5.76 -23.15
N HIS A 242 -20.03 6.35 -22.79
CA HIS A 242 -19.71 7.72 -23.17
C HIS A 242 -19.39 7.83 -24.66
N VAL A 243 -18.54 6.94 -25.19
CA VAL A 243 -18.19 6.89 -26.61
C VAL A 243 -19.42 6.63 -27.47
N PHE A 244 -20.25 5.66 -27.10
CA PHE A 244 -21.50 5.37 -27.83
C PHE A 244 -22.44 6.57 -27.86
N LYS A 245 -22.58 7.29 -26.74
CA LYS A 245 -23.44 8.49 -26.68
C LYS A 245 -22.90 9.59 -27.58
N MET A 246 -21.60 9.84 -27.56
CA MET A 246 -20.96 10.83 -28.44
C MET A 246 -21.11 10.46 -29.92
N GLU A 247 -20.90 9.19 -30.27
CA GLU A 247 -21.09 8.72 -31.65
C GLU A 247 -22.55 8.88 -32.11
N GLN A 248 -23.53 8.50 -31.30
CA GLN A 248 -24.95 8.70 -31.62
C GLN A 248 -25.32 10.18 -31.81
N GLU A 249 -24.77 11.06 -30.98
CA GLU A 249 -24.95 12.51 -31.10
C GLU A 249 -24.37 13.04 -32.43
N GLU A 250 -23.20 12.57 -32.84
CA GLU A 250 -22.59 12.96 -34.12
C GLU A 250 -23.34 12.40 -35.33
N TYR A 251 -23.75 11.12 -35.31
CA TYR A 251 -24.60 10.55 -36.37
C TYR A 251 -25.93 11.29 -36.53
N THR A 252 -26.54 11.69 -35.41
CA THR A 252 -27.78 12.49 -35.44
C THR A 252 -27.52 13.88 -36.03
N LYS A 253 -26.38 14.51 -35.70
CA LYS A 253 -25.98 15.82 -36.23
C LYS A 253 -25.63 15.79 -37.72
N GLU A 254 -25.11 14.67 -38.22
CA GLU A 254 -24.84 14.45 -39.63
C GLU A 254 -26.03 13.87 -40.42
N GLU A 255 -27.20 13.69 -39.77
CA GLU A 255 -28.42 13.11 -40.36
C GLU A 255 -28.19 11.70 -40.96
N VAL A 256 -27.28 10.93 -40.37
CA VAL A 256 -26.99 9.55 -40.77
C VAL A 256 -27.96 8.59 -40.09
N ASP A 257 -28.70 7.80 -40.86
CA ASP A 257 -29.57 6.73 -40.33
C ASP A 257 -28.73 5.60 -39.74
N TRP A 258 -28.72 5.50 -38.41
CA TRP A 258 -27.95 4.53 -37.65
C TRP A 258 -28.82 3.35 -37.15
N SER A 259 -29.91 3.02 -37.85
CA SER A 259 -30.79 1.89 -37.51
C SER A 259 -30.04 0.54 -37.47
N TYR A 260 -29.70 0.14 -36.23
CA TYR A 260 -29.38 -1.20 -35.73
C TYR A 260 -28.77 -2.19 -36.76
N THR A 261 -27.59 -1.85 -37.30
CA THR A 261 -26.85 -2.76 -38.19
C THR A 261 -25.44 -2.99 -37.67
N SER A 262 -25.24 -4.16 -37.06
CA SER A 262 -23.99 -4.95 -36.93
C SER A 262 -22.71 -4.34 -36.31
N ASN A 263 -22.62 -3.02 -36.12
CA ASN A 263 -21.41 -2.39 -35.56
C ASN A 263 -21.45 -2.23 -34.03
N MET A 264 -22.63 -2.32 -33.39
CA MET A 264 -22.68 -2.47 -31.93
C MET A 264 -22.08 -3.81 -31.48
N LEU A 265 -22.23 -4.88 -32.28
CA LEU A 265 -21.66 -6.20 -31.98
C LEU A 265 -20.13 -6.23 -32.03
N ILE A 266 -19.47 -5.30 -32.74
CA ILE A 266 -18.00 -5.25 -32.78
C ILE A 266 -17.42 -4.66 -31.48
N ILE A 267 -18.18 -3.81 -30.77
CA ILE A 267 -17.73 -3.22 -29.49
C ILE A 267 -18.25 -4.02 -28.29
N PHE A 268 -19.33 -4.81 -28.44
CA PHE A 268 -19.82 -5.74 -27.42
C PHE A 268 -18.99 -7.05 -27.28
N VAL A 269 -17.93 -7.25 -28.08
CA VAL A 269 -17.06 -8.46 -28.07
C VAL A 269 -15.71 -8.21 -27.37
N ILE A 270 -15.61 -7.21 -26.49
CA ILE A 270 -14.59 -7.25 -25.44
C ILE A 270 -15.23 -7.99 -24.27
N PRO A 271 -14.76 -9.20 -23.91
CA PRO A 271 -15.54 -10.12 -23.09
C PRO A 271 -15.83 -9.53 -21.71
N THR A 272 -17.11 -9.52 -21.35
CA THR A 272 -17.53 -9.71 -19.96
C THR A 272 -17.07 -11.11 -19.56
N ILE A 273 -15.90 -11.22 -18.92
CA ILE A 273 -15.46 -12.39 -18.15
C ILE A 273 -15.48 -12.00 -16.68
#